data_AF-A0A7Y2DFX3-F1
#
_entry.id   AF-A0A7Y2DFX3-F1
#
_cell.length_a   1.000
_cell.length_b   1.000
_cell.length_c   1.000
_cell.angle_alpha   90.00
_cell.angle_beta   90.00
_cell.angle_gamma   90.00
#
_symmetry.space_group_name_H-M   'P 1'
#
loop_
_entity.id
_entity.type
_entity.pdbx_description
1 polymer ?
#
loop_
_entity_poly.entity_id
_entity_poly.type
_entity_poly.pdbx_seq_one_letter_code
_entity_poly.pdbx_strand_id
1 'polypeptide(L)'
;MSLGLLLVLSFGCKETKKPDSSGNADKVKDQKVELNTDLQVLRERPEEVQTPDGMVWIPGGIIDRGAVPQDKMAMGHEKPAHKVAVDGFFMDATEVTNAEFKKFVEETGYTTIAEREIDWEEMKKQLPEGTPKPHDSIMQPGSLTFKKTKSSVPNLYDFSQWWKWTIGANWQQPNGPGSSIKGKDNYPVVHIAFEDAQAYCKSAGRRLPTEAEWELAAKGKKPNTTYFWGDDDSQLSKMANTWEGEFPVKNTTKDGFENRAPVRSYPPNDFGLFDMAGNVWEWTGDWYNTNYYNEIASPNSIVKNPKGAEIAFNERDPYAKEKVMKGGSFLCNASYCASYRISARMATSLDSSLEHLGFRTVATVDMLQNAQ
;
A
#
# COMPACT_ATOMS: atom_id res chain seq x y z
N MET A 1 -18.37 -27.08 69.16
CA MET A 1 -18.60 -28.54 69.06
C MET A 1 -18.40 -28.92 67.61
N SER A 2 -17.61 -29.89 67.17
CA SER A 2 -16.61 -30.76 67.78
C SER A 2 -15.72 -31.23 66.62
N LEU A 3 -14.45 -31.46 66.94
CA LEU A 3 -13.42 -32.12 66.14
C LEU A 3 -13.85 -33.51 65.63
N GLY A 4 -13.28 -33.94 64.51
CA GLY A 4 -13.27 -35.34 64.06
C GLY A 4 -12.19 -35.60 63.00
N LEU A 5 -11.19 -36.40 63.37
CA LEU A 5 -9.89 -36.61 62.73
C LEU A 5 -9.84 -37.98 62.02
N LEU A 6 -9.08 -38.05 60.91
CA LEU A 6 -8.32 -39.17 60.28
C LEU A 6 -8.82 -40.63 60.33
N LEU A 7 -8.69 -41.33 59.19
CA LEU A 7 -7.76 -42.48 59.09
C LEU A 7 -7.34 -42.79 57.64
N VAL A 8 -6.04 -43.03 57.47
CA VAL A 8 -5.31 -43.45 56.27
C VAL A 8 -5.52 -44.95 56.02
N LEU A 9 -5.45 -45.43 54.77
CA LEU A 9 -4.85 -46.75 54.45
C LEU A 9 -4.46 -46.82 52.96
N SER A 10 -3.17 -47.06 52.72
CA SER A 10 -2.56 -47.37 51.42
C SER A 10 -2.45 -48.90 51.26
N PHE A 11 -2.76 -49.45 50.09
CA PHE A 11 -2.27 -50.77 49.65
C PHE A 11 -2.15 -50.79 48.13
N GLY A 12 -1.01 -51.27 47.62
CA GLY A 12 -0.67 -51.36 46.20
C GLY A 12 -0.84 -52.74 45.54
N CYS A 13 -0.23 -52.87 44.36
CA CYS A 13 -0.18 -54.00 43.40
C CYS A 13 -1.45 -54.22 42.56
N LYS A 14 -1.42 -54.57 41.26
CA LYS A 14 -0.40 -55.20 40.41
C LYS A 14 -0.73 -54.95 38.92
N GLU A 15 0.30 -55.03 38.08
CA GLU A 15 0.28 -54.91 36.61
C GLU A 15 -0.59 -55.96 35.88
N THR A 16 -1.11 -55.57 34.71
CA THR A 16 -1.32 -56.49 33.58
C THR A 16 -0.81 -55.88 32.26
N LYS A 17 -0.04 -56.71 31.55
CA LYS A 17 0.79 -56.45 30.36
C LYS A 17 0.04 -55.95 29.13
N LYS A 18 0.66 -55.01 28.40
CA LYS A 18 0.45 -54.85 26.94
C LYS A 18 1.61 -55.49 26.17
N PRO A 19 1.38 -56.02 24.96
CA PRO A 19 2.39 -56.78 24.23
C PRO A 19 3.37 -55.86 23.50
N ASP A 20 4.64 -56.22 23.56
CA ASP A 20 5.70 -55.72 22.69
C ASP A 20 5.59 -56.37 21.30
N SER A 21 5.75 -55.56 20.26
CA SER A 21 6.53 -55.99 19.09
C SER A 21 7.23 -54.79 18.48
N SER A 22 8.56 -54.90 18.51
CA SER A 22 9.58 -54.03 17.96
C SER A 22 9.41 -53.75 16.46
N GLY A 23 9.64 -52.49 16.04
CA GLY A 23 9.74 -52.10 14.64
C GLY A 23 10.41 -50.74 14.47
N ASN A 24 11.70 -50.77 14.18
CA ASN A 24 12.54 -49.79 13.49
C ASN A 24 12.54 -48.31 13.93
N ALA A 25 13.61 -47.93 14.64
CA ALA A 25 14.06 -46.54 14.74
C ALA A 25 14.66 -46.11 13.39
N ASP A 26 13.82 -45.62 12.48
CA ASP A 26 14.30 -44.98 11.26
C ASP A 26 14.78 -43.56 11.56
N LYS A 27 16.07 -43.35 11.26
CA LYS A 27 16.76 -42.07 11.24
C LYS A 27 15.97 -41.13 10.32
N VAL A 28 15.34 -40.11 10.91
CA VAL A 28 14.92 -38.91 10.18
C VAL A 28 16.19 -38.23 9.69
N LYS A 29 16.60 -38.55 8.46
CA LYS A 29 17.58 -37.76 7.74
C LYS A 29 16.98 -36.37 7.55
N ASP A 30 17.69 -35.34 8.00
CA ASP A 30 17.53 -33.98 7.52
C ASP A 30 17.62 -34.01 5.98
N GLN A 31 16.47 -34.08 5.33
CA GLN A 31 16.38 -33.77 3.92
C GLN A 31 16.43 -32.25 3.82
N LYS A 32 17.63 -31.73 3.51
CA LYS A 32 17.75 -30.48 2.78
C LYS A 32 16.98 -30.66 1.48
N VAL A 33 15.71 -30.26 1.49
CA VAL A 33 14.92 -30.15 0.27
C VAL A 33 15.46 -28.91 -0.45
N GLU A 34 16.15 -29.13 -1.58
CA GLU A 34 16.63 -28.05 -2.42
C GLU A 34 15.42 -27.22 -2.89
N LEU A 35 15.49 -25.90 -2.71
CA LEU A 35 14.55 -24.97 -3.36
C LEU A 35 14.62 -25.27 -4.86
N ASN A 36 13.45 -25.48 -5.48
CA ASN A 36 13.35 -25.59 -6.93
C ASN A 36 13.82 -24.25 -7.55
N THR A 37 15.07 -24.22 -8.00
CA THR A 37 15.83 -22.99 -8.34
C THR A 37 15.72 -22.62 -9.82
N ASP A 38 14.91 -23.33 -10.60
CA ASP A 38 14.66 -23.07 -12.03
C ASP A 38 13.70 -21.90 -12.29
N LEU A 39 13.52 -21.00 -11.32
CA LEU A 39 12.63 -19.86 -11.48
C LEU A 39 13.34 -18.75 -12.28
N GLN A 40 13.13 -18.74 -13.60
CA GLN A 40 13.66 -17.71 -14.48
C GLN A 40 12.99 -16.36 -14.17
N VAL A 41 13.80 -15.33 -13.89
CA VAL A 41 13.36 -13.96 -13.63
C VAL A 41 14.04 -13.03 -14.63
N LEU A 42 13.26 -12.20 -15.33
CA LEU A 42 13.81 -11.20 -16.24
C LEU A 42 14.52 -10.10 -15.43
N ARG A 43 15.85 -10.04 -15.47
CA ARG A 43 16.62 -9.05 -14.69
C ARG A 43 17.10 -7.86 -15.51
N GLU A 44 17.62 -8.16 -16.68
CA GLU A 44 18.14 -7.15 -17.61
C GLU A 44 17.06 -6.67 -18.55
N ARG A 45 17.14 -5.38 -18.91
CA ARG A 45 16.28 -4.79 -19.93
C ARG A 45 16.66 -5.41 -21.29
N PRO A 46 15.71 -5.98 -22.05
CA PRO A 46 16.00 -6.44 -23.42
C PRO A 46 16.49 -5.27 -24.29
N GLU A 47 17.54 -5.50 -25.09
CA GLU A 47 18.20 -4.45 -25.87
C GLU A 47 17.27 -3.83 -26.92
N GLU A 48 16.35 -4.64 -27.44
CA GLU A 48 15.36 -4.28 -28.45
C GLU A 48 14.22 -3.39 -27.92
N VAL A 49 14.07 -3.26 -26.59
CA VAL A 49 12.99 -2.46 -25.99
C VAL A 49 13.50 -1.11 -25.53
N GLN A 50 13.05 -0.04 -26.19
CA GLN A 50 13.36 1.32 -25.78
C GLN A 50 12.71 1.66 -24.43
N THR A 51 13.43 2.39 -23.58
CA THR A 51 12.87 2.91 -22.33
C THR A 51 11.83 3.98 -22.64
N PRO A 52 10.56 3.83 -22.21
CA PRO A 52 9.56 4.86 -22.40
C PRO A 52 9.93 6.16 -21.69
N ASP A 53 9.55 7.30 -22.27
CA ASP A 53 9.77 8.62 -21.67
C ASP A 53 9.20 8.69 -20.25
N GLY A 54 10.02 9.23 -19.34
CA GLY A 54 9.66 9.38 -17.92
C GLY A 54 9.77 8.11 -17.07
N MET A 55 10.04 6.94 -17.68
CA MET A 55 10.18 5.67 -16.97
C MET A 55 11.64 5.26 -16.76
N VAL A 56 11.86 4.39 -15.78
CA VAL A 56 13.14 3.71 -15.51
C VAL A 56 12.94 2.20 -15.56
N TRP A 57 14.00 1.48 -15.93
CA TRP A 57 14.01 0.02 -15.85
C TRP A 57 14.21 -0.42 -14.40
N ILE A 58 13.32 -1.28 -13.92
CA ILE A 58 13.42 -1.95 -12.63
C ILE A 58 13.89 -3.37 -12.88
N PRO A 59 15.12 -3.73 -12.48
CA PRO A 59 15.61 -5.09 -12.60
C PRO A 59 14.74 -6.05 -11.80
N GLY A 60 14.28 -7.13 -12.44
CA GLY A 60 13.57 -8.19 -11.75
C GLY A 60 14.44 -8.88 -10.70
N GLY A 61 13.80 -9.51 -9.73
CA GLY A 61 14.49 -10.19 -8.65
C GLY A 61 13.59 -11.03 -7.77
N ILE A 62 14.23 -11.76 -6.86
CA ILE A 62 13.55 -12.43 -5.75
C ILE A 62 13.76 -11.54 -4.52
N ILE A 63 12.66 -11.12 -3.89
CA ILE A 63 12.68 -10.28 -2.69
C ILE A 63 11.94 -10.97 -1.55
N ASP A 64 12.38 -10.67 -0.32
CA ASP A 64 11.56 -10.87 0.87
C ASP A 64 10.60 -9.68 0.97
N ARG A 65 9.34 -9.89 0.55
CA ARG A 65 8.26 -8.91 0.61
C ARG A 65 7.61 -8.93 1.98
N GLY A 66 7.30 -7.76 2.51
CA GLY A 66 6.75 -7.55 3.85
C GLY A 66 7.77 -6.99 4.83
N ALA A 67 7.32 -6.84 6.08
CA ALA A 67 8.07 -6.14 7.11
C ALA A 67 9.38 -6.84 7.49
N VAL A 68 10.47 -6.08 7.53
CA VAL A 68 11.77 -6.54 8.02
C VAL A 68 11.75 -6.71 9.55
N PRO A 69 12.55 -7.62 10.13
CA PRO A 69 12.51 -7.89 11.57
C PRO A 69 12.78 -6.68 12.47
N GLN A 70 13.59 -5.72 12.02
CA GLN A 70 13.90 -4.52 12.78
C GLN A 70 12.80 -3.44 12.74
N ASP A 71 11.79 -3.60 11.89
CA ASP A 71 10.68 -2.65 11.79
C ASP A 71 9.70 -2.80 12.96
N LYS A 72 9.87 -1.93 13.95
CA LYS A 72 9.05 -1.90 15.17
C LYS A 72 7.66 -1.32 14.95
N MET A 73 7.41 -0.63 13.84
CA MET A 73 6.13 0.01 13.52
C MET A 73 5.28 -0.85 12.57
N ALA A 74 5.81 -1.98 12.10
CA ALA A 74 5.11 -2.88 11.20
C ALA A 74 3.86 -3.50 11.83
N MET A 75 2.73 -3.32 11.14
CA MET A 75 1.44 -3.87 11.50
C MET A 75 1.32 -5.36 11.15
N GLY A 76 0.33 -6.05 11.71
CA GLY A 76 0.15 -7.50 11.53
C GLY A 76 -0.04 -7.91 10.06
N HIS A 77 -0.80 -7.13 9.29
CA HIS A 77 -1.07 -7.39 7.87
C HIS A 77 0.12 -7.08 6.95
N GLU A 78 1.24 -6.58 7.48
CA GLU A 78 2.53 -6.43 6.77
C GLU A 78 3.43 -7.67 6.96
N LYS A 79 2.99 -8.64 7.76
CA LYS A 79 3.72 -9.85 8.14
C LYS A 79 2.92 -11.10 7.72
N PRO A 80 3.59 -12.27 7.60
CA PRO A 80 5.04 -12.47 7.63
C PRO A 80 5.72 -11.95 6.36
N ALA A 81 7.03 -11.67 6.47
CA ALA A 81 7.86 -11.52 5.28
C ALA A 81 7.95 -12.86 4.53
N HIS A 82 7.86 -12.83 3.21
CA HIS A 82 7.83 -14.02 2.37
C HIS A 82 8.50 -13.77 1.01
N LYS A 83 9.01 -14.83 0.38
CA LYS A 83 9.71 -14.71 -0.90
C LYS A 83 8.75 -14.61 -2.07
N VAL A 84 8.95 -13.59 -2.89
CA VAL A 84 8.28 -13.43 -4.19
C VAL A 84 9.31 -13.18 -5.27
N ALA A 85 9.05 -13.66 -6.47
CA ALA A 85 9.84 -13.34 -7.65
C ALA A 85 9.06 -12.37 -8.52
N VAL A 86 9.72 -11.33 -9.01
CA VAL A 86 9.12 -10.31 -9.86
C VAL A 86 10.02 -10.13 -11.07
N ASP A 87 9.48 -10.31 -12.27
CA ASP A 87 10.16 -10.02 -13.53
C ASP A 87 10.40 -8.52 -13.70
N GLY A 88 11.44 -8.16 -14.44
CA GLY A 88 11.81 -6.78 -14.71
C GLY A 88 10.77 -6.06 -15.57
N PHE A 89 10.61 -4.77 -15.31
CA PHE A 89 9.57 -3.92 -15.90
C PHE A 89 10.02 -2.45 -15.93
N PHE A 90 9.27 -1.61 -16.64
CA PHE A 90 9.44 -0.16 -16.60
C PHE A 90 8.47 0.46 -15.60
N MET A 91 8.94 1.41 -14.80
CA MET A 91 8.14 2.17 -13.84
C MET A 91 8.36 3.67 -14.03
N ASP A 92 7.30 4.47 -13.87
CA ASP A 92 7.44 5.92 -13.83
C ASP A 92 8.42 6.34 -12.73
N ALA A 93 9.33 7.24 -13.08
CA ALA A 93 10.32 7.78 -12.16
C ALA A 93 9.68 8.58 -11.00
N THR A 94 8.46 9.09 -11.20
CA THR A 94 7.71 9.93 -10.26
C THR A 94 6.26 9.46 -10.18
N GLU A 95 5.49 10.01 -9.24
CA GLU A 95 4.03 9.98 -9.38
C GLU A 95 3.61 10.70 -10.68
N VAL A 96 2.42 10.35 -11.19
CA VAL A 96 1.78 11.07 -12.30
C VAL A 96 1.51 12.50 -11.87
N THR A 97 1.92 13.44 -12.70
CA THR A 97 1.83 14.88 -12.41
C THR A 97 0.50 15.48 -12.85
N ASN A 98 0.17 16.65 -12.32
CA ASN A 98 -1.00 17.43 -12.77
C ASN A 98 -0.94 17.74 -14.27
N ALA A 99 0.23 18.03 -14.83
CA ALA A 99 0.38 18.30 -16.26
C ALA A 99 0.06 17.07 -17.13
N GLU A 100 0.57 15.90 -16.74
CA GLU A 100 0.32 14.64 -17.46
C GLU A 100 -1.16 14.25 -17.37
N PHE A 101 -1.76 14.33 -16.18
CA PHE A 101 -3.17 14.01 -16.00
C PHE A 101 -4.07 15.02 -16.73
N LYS A 102 -3.72 16.30 -16.72
CA LYS A 102 -4.43 17.34 -17.48
C LYS A 102 -4.42 17.02 -18.97
N LYS A 103 -3.26 16.63 -19.53
CA LYS A 103 -3.15 16.22 -20.94
C LYS A 103 -4.09 15.04 -21.24
N PHE A 104 -4.12 14.03 -20.38
CA PHE A 104 -5.05 12.90 -20.50
C PHE A 104 -6.52 13.36 -20.53
N VAL A 105 -6.92 14.24 -19.60
CA VAL A 105 -8.29 14.79 -19.55
C VAL A 105 -8.61 15.59 -20.82
N GLU A 106 -7.68 16.41 -21.31
CA GLU A 106 -7.86 17.21 -22.53
C GLU A 106 -7.99 16.34 -23.79
N GLU A 107 -7.24 15.24 -23.87
CA GLU A 107 -7.26 14.34 -25.03
C GLU A 107 -8.47 13.40 -25.06
N THR A 108 -9.00 13.03 -23.89
CA THR A 108 -10.04 12.01 -23.78
C THR A 108 -11.41 12.55 -23.38
N GLY A 109 -11.47 13.78 -22.84
CA GLY A 109 -12.68 14.33 -22.23
C GLY A 109 -13.07 13.64 -20.93
N TYR A 110 -12.13 12.98 -20.24
CA TYR A 110 -12.41 12.20 -19.03
C TYR A 110 -12.87 13.08 -17.86
N THR A 111 -13.94 12.65 -17.18
CA THR A 111 -14.43 13.25 -15.93
C THR A 111 -14.13 12.31 -14.78
N THR A 112 -13.41 12.78 -13.75
CA THR A 112 -13.01 11.93 -12.62
C THR A 112 -14.20 11.53 -11.74
N ILE A 113 -14.07 10.46 -10.97
CA ILE A 113 -15.10 10.03 -10.00
C ILE A 113 -15.47 11.18 -9.04
N ALA A 114 -14.49 11.96 -8.58
CA ALA A 114 -14.71 13.11 -7.70
C ALA A 114 -15.58 14.22 -8.34
N GLU A 115 -15.67 14.26 -9.67
CA GLU A 115 -16.45 15.23 -10.44
C GLU A 115 -17.84 14.70 -10.84
N ARG A 116 -18.11 13.40 -10.70
CA ARG A 116 -19.37 12.76 -11.10
C ARG A 116 -20.41 12.81 -9.99
N GLU A 117 -21.68 12.75 -10.38
CA GLU A 117 -22.79 12.59 -9.43
C GLU A 117 -22.67 11.26 -8.68
N ILE A 118 -23.04 11.29 -7.39
CA ILE A 118 -23.00 10.12 -6.53
C ILE A 118 -24.28 9.30 -6.74
N ASP A 119 -24.12 8.06 -7.18
CA ASP A 119 -25.22 7.10 -7.23
C ASP A 119 -25.39 6.40 -5.87
N TRP A 120 -26.47 6.75 -5.16
CA TRP A 120 -26.82 6.12 -3.89
C TRP A 120 -27.05 4.61 -4.01
N GLU A 121 -27.64 4.15 -5.12
CA GLU A 121 -27.97 2.74 -5.30
C GLU A 121 -26.72 1.88 -5.46
N GLU A 122 -25.65 2.44 -6.03
CA GLU A 122 -24.33 1.80 -6.07
C GLU A 122 -23.59 1.94 -4.73
N MET A 123 -23.55 3.14 -4.14
CA MET A 123 -22.83 3.38 -2.88
C MET A 123 -23.37 2.52 -1.74
N LYS A 124 -24.69 2.39 -1.60
CA LYS A 124 -25.31 1.62 -0.50
C LYS A 124 -24.97 0.12 -0.53
N LYS A 125 -24.54 -0.43 -1.66
CA LYS A 125 -24.10 -1.84 -1.77
C LYS A 125 -22.82 -2.11 -0.98
N GLN A 126 -22.07 -1.06 -0.65
CA GLN A 126 -20.82 -1.12 0.11
C GLN A 126 -21.01 -0.71 1.58
N LEU A 127 -22.25 -0.48 2.02
CA LEU A 127 -22.58 -0.05 3.37
C LEU A 127 -23.33 -1.16 4.13
N PRO A 128 -23.30 -1.15 5.48
CA PRO A 128 -24.15 -2.02 6.29
C PRO A 128 -25.63 -1.88 5.93
N GLU A 129 -26.36 -3.00 6.00
CA GLU A 129 -27.80 -3.02 5.74
C GLU A 129 -28.54 -2.03 6.67
N GLY A 130 -29.49 -1.28 6.09
CA GLY A 130 -30.26 -0.26 6.83
C GLY A 130 -29.56 1.08 7.00
N THR A 131 -28.37 1.29 6.43
CA THR A 131 -27.70 2.60 6.44
C THR A 131 -28.60 3.65 5.76
N PRO A 132 -28.99 4.74 6.46
CA PRO A 132 -29.88 5.74 5.90
C PRO A 132 -29.18 6.55 4.81
N LYS A 133 -29.94 6.88 3.76
CA LYS A 133 -29.47 7.77 2.69
C LYS A 133 -29.10 9.15 3.28
N PRO A 134 -27.86 9.64 3.07
CA PRO A 134 -27.51 11.03 3.36
C PRO A 134 -28.43 12.01 2.61
N HIS A 135 -28.66 13.19 3.19
CA HIS A 135 -29.45 14.22 2.52
C HIS A 135 -28.78 14.67 1.21
N ASP A 136 -29.57 14.97 0.18
CA ASP A 136 -29.04 15.32 -1.16
C ASP A 136 -28.17 16.60 -1.15
N SER A 137 -28.30 17.45 -0.12
CA SER A 137 -27.43 18.62 0.06
C SER A 137 -25.98 18.28 0.40
N ILE A 138 -25.69 17.05 0.85
CA ILE A 138 -24.34 16.57 1.16
C ILE A 138 -23.90 15.42 0.24
N MET A 139 -24.84 14.74 -0.41
CA MET A 139 -24.59 13.74 -1.44
C MET A 139 -24.32 14.44 -2.79
N GLN A 140 -23.19 15.16 -2.86
CA GLN A 140 -22.78 15.91 -4.05
C GLN A 140 -21.34 15.55 -4.43
N PRO A 141 -20.96 15.72 -5.72
CA PRO A 141 -19.60 15.49 -6.20
C PRO A 141 -18.58 16.19 -5.32
N GLY A 142 -17.49 15.52 -5.01
CA GLY A 142 -16.48 15.99 -4.09
C GLY A 142 -15.49 14.91 -3.73
N SER A 143 -14.69 15.21 -2.72
CA SER A 143 -13.61 14.33 -2.30
C SER A 143 -13.22 14.59 -0.85
N LEU A 144 -12.50 13.65 -0.23
CA LEU A 144 -12.01 13.82 1.13
C LEU A 144 -10.80 14.77 1.16
N THR A 145 -10.94 15.81 1.98
CA THR A 145 -9.89 16.79 2.27
C THR A 145 -9.55 16.78 3.75
N PHE A 146 -8.31 17.11 4.08
CA PHE A 146 -7.83 17.21 5.44
C PHE A 146 -8.16 18.59 6.01
N LYS A 147 -8.50 18.64 7.29
CA LYS A 147 -8.55 19.88 8.08
C LYS A 147 -7.73 19.68 9.34
N LYS A 148 -6.86 20.65 9.64
CA LYS A 148 -6.18 20.72 10.94
C LYS A 148 -7.22 20.87 12.05
N THR A 149 -6.98 20.21 13.17
CA THR A 149 -7.75 20.48 14.39
C THR A 149 -7.18 21.71 15.10
N LYS A 150 -8.04 22.44 15.83
CA LYS A 150 -7.61 23.64 16.57
C LYS A 150 -6.80 23.33 17.82
N SER A 151 -6.92 22.10 18.32
CA SER A 151 -6.28 21.60 19.54
C SER A 151 -6.01 20.11 19.40
N SER A 152 -5.19 19.56 20.30
CA SER A 152 -4.95 18.13 20.44
C SER A 152 -6.26 17.36 20.51
N VAL A 153 -6.30 16.22 19.82
CA VAL A 153 -7.45 15.32 19.81
C VAL A 153 -7.30 14.28 20.91
N PRO A 154 -8.42 13.81 21.52
CA PRO A 154 -8.37 12.81 22.59
C PRO A 154 -7.89 11.45 22.11
N ASN A 155 -8.01 11.16 20.81
CA ASN A 155 -7.53 9.93 20.19
C ASN A 155 -7.30 10.10 18.68
N LEU A 156 -6.59 9.13 18.11
CA LEU A 156 -6.25 9.08 16.69
C LEU A 156 -7.00 7.97 15.92
N TYR A 157 -8.04 7.36 16.49
CA TYR A 157 -8.85 6.33 15.80
C TYR A 157 -10.17 6.86 15.25
N ASP A 158 -10.64 8.04 15.69
CA ASP A 158 -11.75 8.75 15.08
C ASP A 158 -11.24 9.74 14.03
N PHE A 159 -11.23 9.30 12.78
CA PHE A 159 -10.69 10.07 11.66
C PHE A 159 -11.60 11.22 11.21
N SER A 160 -12.88 11.24 11.63
CA SER A 160 -13.84 12.31 11.30
C SER A 160 -13.44 13.68 11.88
N GLN A 161 -12.52 13.65 12.85
CA GLN A 161 -11.97 14.83 13.49
C GLN A 161 -11.12 15.68 12.52
N TRP A 162 -10.46 15.06 11.52
CA TRP A 162 -9.62 15.77 10.54
C TRP A 162 -9.97 15.48 9.08
N TRP A 163 -10.68 14.38 8.76
CA TRP A 163 -11.22 14.17 7.42
C TRP A 163 -12.59 14.81 7.25
N LYS A 164 -12.79 15.44 6.09
CA LYS A 164 -14.06 16.07 5.74
C LYS A 164 -14.39 15.79 4.27
N TRP A 165 -15.63 15.40 4.01
CA TRP A 165 -16.19 15.45 2.66
C TRP A 165 -16.33 16.90 2.21
N THR A 166 -15.60 17.27 1.16
CA THR A 166 -15.64 18.63 0.60
C THR A 166 -16.25 18.58 -0.79
N ILE A 167 -17.47 19.09 -0.88
CA ILE A 167 -18.21 19.26 -2.14
C ILE A 167 -17.37 20.11 -3.10
N GLY A 168 -17.21 19.63 -4.33
CA GLY A 168 -16.43 20.27 -5.39
C GLY A 168 -14.91 20.16 -5.25
N ALA A 169 -14.37 19.45 -4.24
CA ALA A 169 -12.96 19.09 -4.22
C ALA A 169 -12.69 18.01 -5.27
N ASN A 170 -11.68 18.24 -6.13
CA ASN A 170 -11.27 17.34 -7.19
C ASN A 170 -9.81 17.62 -7.58
N TRP A 171 -9.30 16.95 -8.61
CA TRP A 171 -7.90 17.09 -9.05
C TRP A 171 -7.52 18.52 -9.47
N GLN A 172 -8.46 19.32 -9.99
CA GLN A 172 -8.22 20.72 -10.38
C GLN A 172 -8.24 21.69 -9.20
N GLN A 173 -9.02 21.35 -8.15
CA GLN A 173 -9.20 22.15 -6.94
C GLN A 173 -8.88 21.30 -5.68
N PRO A 174 -7.60 20.92 -5.49
CA PRO A 174 -7.23 19.84 -4.59
C PRO A 174 -7.20 20.21 -3.10
N ASN A 175 -7.71 21.40 -2.75
CA ASN A 175 -7.98 21.81 -1.37
C ASN A 175 -9.42 22.36 -1.24
N GLY A 176 -10.31 21.96 -2.15
CA GLY A 176 -11.71 22.38 -2.21
C GLY A 176 -11.95 23.63 -3.05
N PRO A 177 -13.23 24.06 -3.15
CA PRO A 177 -13.67 25.18 -3.98
C PRO A 177 -12.82 26.45 -3.80
N GLY A 178 -12.32 26.99 -4.90
CA GLY A 178 -11.50 28.20 -4.94
C GLY A 178 -9.98 27.96 -4.84
N SER A 179 -9.56 26.72 -4.54
CA SER A 179 -8.16 26.31 -4.76
C SER A 179 -7.89 26.04 -6.23
N SER A 180 -6.60 25.96 -6.63
CA SER A 180 -6.23 25.58 -7.99
C SER A 180 -4.87 24.90 -8.08
N ILE A 181 -4.67 24.19 -9.20
CA ILE A 181 -3.38 23.64 -9.63
C ILE A 181 -2.56 24.62 -10.49
N LYS A 182 -2.95 25.90 -10.61
CA LYS A 182 -2.20 26.87 -11.41
C LYS A 182 -0.76 27.02 -10.89
N GLY A 183 0.22 26.77 -11.76
CA GLY A 183 1.64 26.79 -11.39
C GLY A 183 2.11 25.55 -10.59
N LYS A 184 1.30 24.48 -10.57
CA LYS A 184 1.60 23.21 -9.89
C LYS A 184 1.63 22.03 -10.87
N ASP A 185 2.06 22.30 -12.09
CA ASP A 185 2.12 21.33 -13.19
C ASP A 185 2.97 20.11 -12.83
N ASN A 186 4.03 20.30 -12.05
CA ASN A 186 4.95 19.26 -11.56
C ASN A 186 4.61 18.72 -10.16
N TYR A 187 3.40 18.95 -9.65
CA TYR A 187 2.94 18.31 -8.42
C TYR A 187 2.21 17.00 -8.77
N PRO A 188 2.20 16.00 -7.87
CA PRO A 188 1.43 14.78 -8.09
C PRO A 188 -0.05 15.12 -8.22
N VAL A 189 -0.73 14.48 -9.17
CA VAL A 189 -2.18 14.53 -9.26
C VAL A 189 -2.79 13.77 -8.08
N VAL A 190 -3.85 14.32 -7.49
CA VAL A 190 -4.57 13.76 -6.34
C VAL A 190 -6.08 13.86 -6.55
N HIS A 191 -6.85 13.35 -5.59
CA HIS A 191 -8.30 13.14 -5.74
C HIS A 191 -8.63 12.20 -6.90
N ILE A 192 -7.77 11.20 -7.08
CA ILE A 192 -7.88 10.18 -8.12
C ILE A 192 -8.42 8.91 -7.46
N ALA A 193 -9.63 8.50 -7.84
CA ALA A 193 -10.19 7.21 -7.47
C ALA A 193 -9.53 6.07 -8.27
N PHE A 194 -9.78 4.82 -7.92
CA PHE A 194 -9.12 3.68 -8.58
C PHE A 194 -9.43 3.62 -10.08
N GLU A 195 -10.69 3.88 -10.46
CA GLU A 195 -11.11 3.93 -11.87
C GLU A 195 -10.38 5.02 -12.67
N ASP A 196 -10.18 6.19 -12.06
CA ASP A 196 -9.50 7.33 -12.68
C ASP A 196 -8.05 6.96 -13.05
N ALA A 197 -7.35 6.33 -12.11
CA ALA A 197 -5.98 5.86 -12.33
C ALA A 197 -5.90 4.77 -13.40
N GLN A 198 -6.87 3.83 -13.43
CA GLN A 198 -6.94 2.80 -14.45
C GLN A 198 -7.23 3.37 -15.85
N ALA A 199 -8.13 4.36 -15.94
CA ALA A 199 -8.46 5.03 -17.20
C ALA A 199 -7.24 5.75 -17.78
N TYR A 200 -6.50 6.49 -16.94
CA TYR A 200 -5.23 7.11 -17.33
C TYR A 200 -4.24 6.06 -17.81
N CYS A 201 -4.02 4.99 -17.03
CA CYS A 201 -3.09 3.93 -17.39
C CYS A 201 -3.41 3.33 -18.76
N LYS A 202 -4.69 3.02 -19.01
CA LYS A 202 -5.14 2.48 -20.30
C LYS A 202 -4.86 3.45 -21.45
N SER A 203 -5.14 4.73 -21.27
CA SER A 203 -4.86 5.77 -22.28
C SER A 203 -3.36 5.88 -22.60
N ALA A 204 -2.51 5.68 -21.60
CA ALA A 204 -1.06 5.73 -21.73
C ALA A 204 -0.44 4.42 -22.28
N GLY A 205 -1.23 3.35 -22.49
CA GLY A 205 -0.70 2.03 -22.83
C GLY A 205 0.05 1.36 -21.67
N ARG A 206 -0.33 1.69 -20.44
CA ARG A 206 0.32 1.30 -19.18
C ARG A 206 -0.67 0.64 -18.23
N ARG A 207 -0.22 0.30 -17.02
CA ARG A 207 -1.07 -0.20 -15.92
C ARG A 207 -0.56 0.29 -14.56
N LEU A 208 -1.38 0.11 -13.53
CA LEU A 208 -0.91 0.25 -12.15
C LEU A 208 0.11 -0.86 -11.81
N PRO A 209 1.11 -0.58 -10.94
CA PRO A 209 2.00 -1.61 -10.42
C PRO A 209 1.21 -2.63 -9.61
N THR A 210 1.69 -3.87 -9.56
CA THR A 210 1.29 -4.75 -8.45
C THR A 210 1.95 -4.28 -7.16
N GLU A 211 1.39 -4.66 -6.01
CA GLU A 211 1.98 -4.33 -4.72
C GLU A 211 3.42 -4.90 -4.60
N ALA A 212 3.68 -6.08 -5.18
CA ALA A 212 5.01 -6.68 -5.20
C ALA A 212 6.00 -5.94 -6.13
N GLU A 213 5.54 -5.47 -7.29
CA GLU A 213 6.33 -4.63 -8.19
C GLU A 213 6.71 -3.31 -7.52
N TRP A 214 5.74 -2.66 -6.87
CA TRP A 214 5.97 -1.42 -6.13
C TRP A 214 7.00 -1.62 -5.02
N GLU A 215 6.90 -2.71 -4.25
CA GLU A 215 7.82 -2.97 -3.14
C GLU A 215 9.23 -3.34 -3.61
N LEU A 216 9.38 -4.13 -4.69
CA LEU A 216 10.67 -4.38 -5.34
C LEU A 216 11.32 -3.07 -5.77
N ALA A 217 10.55 -2.23 -6.45
CA ALA A 217 10.99 -0.92 -6.93
C ALA A 217 11.44 -0.02 -5.78
N ALA A 218 10.67 0.04 -4.68
CA ALA A 218 10.97 0.85 -3.49
C ALA A 218 12.24 0.36 -2.76
N LYS A 219 12.43 -0.96 -2.61
CA LYS A 219 13.62 -1.56 -1.96
C LYS A 219 14.92 -1.20 -2.68
N GLY A 220 14.88 -0.99 -4.00
CA GLY A 220 16.08 -0.66 -4.77
C GLY A 220 17.18 -1.72 -4.59
N LYS A 221 18.43 -1.26 -4.39
CA LYS A 221 19.58 -2.12 -4.10
C LYS A 221 19.74 -2.44 -2.60
N LYS A 222 18.72 -2.13 -1.78
CA LYS A 222 18.73 -2.26 -0.31
C LYS A 222 17.57 -3.16 0.17
N PRO A 223 17.61 -4.49 -0.06
CA PRO A 223 16.46 -5.36 0.14
C PRO A 223 16.00 -5.52 1.61
N ASN A 224 16.88 -5.24 2.58
CA ASN A 224 16.70 -5.55 4.00
C ASN A 224 16.61 -4.30 4.90
N THR A 225 16.00 -3.22 4.41
CA THR A 225 15.86 -1.96 5.15
C THR A 225 14.39 -1.58 5.34
N THR A 226 14.11 -0.81 6.40
CA THR A 226 12.77 -0.27 6.68
C THR A 226 12.35 0.82 5.68
N TYR A 227 13.28 1.69 5.29
CA TYR A 227 13.06 2.77 4.31
C TYR A 227 13.94 2.56 3.07
N PHE A 228 13.63 3.22 1.95
CA PHE A 228 14.44 3.12 0.73
C PHE A 228 15.86 3.68 0.90
N TRP A 229 16.06 4.54 1.90
CA TRP A 229 17.37 5.10 2.22
C TRP A 229 18.18 4.28 3.23
N GLY A 230 17.55 3.37 3.97
CA GLY A 230 18.18 2.63 5.06
C GLY A 230 17.24 2.48 6.26
N ASP A 231 17.80 2.33 7.46
CA ASP A 231 17.06 2.19 8.72
C ASP A 231 17.16 3.42 9.63
N ASP A 232 17.85 4.49 9.19
CA ASP A 232 17.99 5.74 9.95
C ASP A 232 16.74 6.64 9.76
N ASP A 233 15.87 6.65 10.77
CA ASP A 233 14.66 7.46 10.82
C ASP A 233 14.95 8.96 10.99
N SER A 234 16.15 9.32 11.47
CA SER A 234 16.54 10.73 11.63
C SER A 234 16.72 11.46 10.30
N GLN A 235 16.84 10.72 9.19
CA GLN A 235 16.90 11.29 7.83
C GLN A 235 15.52 11.59 7.24
N LEU A 236 14.41 11.25 7.90
CA LEU A 236 13.06 11.33 7.31
C LEU A 236 12.79 12.66 6.59
N SER A 237 12.98 13.79 7.26
CA SER A 237 12.73 15.12 6.71
C SER A 237 13.68 15.54 5.57
N LYS A 238 14.70 14.74 5.25
CA LYS A 238 15.58 14.95 4.09
C LYS A 238 15.28 14.01 2.94
N MET A 239 14.48 12.96 3.19
CA MET A 239 14.27 11.86 2.26
C MET A 239 12.83 11.74 1.78
N ALA A 240 11.87 12.35 2.48
CA ALA A 240 10.45 12.25 2.17
C ALA A 240 9.68 13.49 2.64
N ASN A 241 8.56 13.77 1.97
CA ASN A 241 7.54 14.72 2.40
C ASN A 241 6.54 14.04 3.34
N THR A 242 6.51 14.41 4.62
CA THR A 242 5.67 13.80 5.66
C THR A 242 5.07 14.86 6.57
N TRP A 243 4.45 14.44 7.67
CA TRP A 243 4.01 15.36 8.71
C TRP A 243 5.00 15.37 9.87
N GLU A 244 5.57 16.55 10.16
CA GLU A 244 6.39 16.76 11.35
C GLU A 244 5.70 17.66 12.37
N GLY A 245 5.81 17.31 13.66
CA GLY A 245 5.11 18.01 14.73
C GLY A 245 3.96 17.18 15.30
N GLU A 246 2.93 17.86 15.79
CA GLU A 246 1.79 17.23 16.45
C GLU A 246 0.67 17.02 15.43
N PHE A 247 0.49 15.79 14.95
CA PHE A 247 -0.65 15.44 14.10
C PHE A 247 -1.94 15.37 14.94
N PRO A 248 -3.11 15.86 14.46
CA PRO A 248 -3.37 16.62 13.22
C PRO A 248 -3.40 18.15 13.45
N VAL A 249 -2.73 18.65 14.50
CA VAL A 249 -2.84 20.04 14.98
C VAL A 249 -1.87 20.96 14.25
N LYS A 250 -0.58 20.61 14.25
CA LYS A 250 0.51 21.48 13.77
C LYS A 250 1.55 20.66 13.00
N ASN A 251 1.64 20.95 11.71
CA ASN A 251 2.79 20.60 10.88
C ASN A 251 3.88 21.68 11.06
N THR A 252 5.10 21.28 11.38
CA THR A 252 6.28 22.17 11.50
C THR A 252 7.02 22.36 10.18
N THR A 253 6.63 21.63 9.13
CA THR A 253 7.20 21.71 7.78
C THR A 253 8.72 21.56 7.79
N LYS A 254 9.23 20.59 8.56
CA LYS A 254 10.68 20.44 8.76
C LYS A 254 11.35 19.92 7.49
N ASP A 255 10.60 19.16 6.71
CA ASP A 255 10.89 18.69 5.35
C ASP A 255 10.75 19.77 4.27
N GLY A 256 10.16 20.92 4.60
CA GLY A 256 9.99 22.08 3.73
C GLY A 256 8.59 22.23 3.13
N PHE A 257 7.65 21.33 3.41
CA PHE A 257 6.30 21.37 2.82
C PHE A 257 5.19 21.23 3.87
N GLU A 258 4.15 22.04 3.72
CA GLU A 258 2.93 21.94 4.54
C GLU A 258 1.97 20.86 4.00
N ASN A 259 1.95 20.71 2.68
CA ASN A 259 1.11 19.75 1.96
C ASN A 259 1.98 18.97 0.96
N ARG A 260 1.42 18.59 -0.18
CA ARG A 260 2.14 18.02 -1.33
C ARG A 260 3.37 18.85 -1.72
N ALA A 261 4.42 18.18 -2.14
CA ALA A 261 5.61 18.74 -2.75
C ALA A 261 5.57 18.50 -4.27
N PRO A 262 6.31 19.29 -5.08
CA PRO A 262 6.60 18.89 -6.45
C PRO A 262 7.22 17.50 -6.49
N VAL A 263 6.94 16.73 -7.53
CA VAL A 263 7.65 15.46 -7.75
C VAL A 263 9.15 15.73 -7.89
N ARG A 264 9.98 14.79 -7.45
CA ARG A 264 11.45 14.91 -7.41
C ARG A 264 11.98 15.97 -6.44
N SER A 265 11.25 16.27 -5.37
CA SER A 265 11.72 17.20 -4.34
C SER A 265 12.79 16.58 -3.44
N TYR A 266 12.80 15.26 -3.31
CA TYR A 266 13.73 14.50 -2.46
C TYR A 266 14.66 13.62 -3.30
N PRO A 267 15.77 13.10 -2.74
CA PRO A 267 16.68 12.24 -3.49
C PRO A 267 15.99 10.97 -4.01
N PRO A 268 16.34 10.50 -5.23
CA PRO A 268 15.81 9.25 -5.73
C PRO A 268 16.44 8.06 -4.99
N ASN A 269 15.80 6.90 -5.09
CA ASN A 269 16.42 5.63 -4.70
C ASN A 269 17.45 5.15 -5.75
N ASP A 270 18.10 4.00 -5.50
CA ASP A 270 19.17 3.48 -6.35
C ASP A 270 18.74 3.04 -7.76
N PHE A 271 17.44 3.04 -8.07
CA PHE A 271 16.88 2.81 -9.40
C PHE A 271 16.43 4.10 -10.11
N GLY A 272 16.60 5.27 -9.48
CA GLY A 272 16.18 6.55 -10.05
C GLY A 272 14.70 6.87 -9.84
N LEU A 273 14.04 6.18 -8.90
CA LEU A 273 12.66 6.47 -8.51
C LEU A 273 12.64 7.52 -7.40
N PHE A 274 11.82 8.54 -7.59
CA PHE A 274 11.60 9.62 -6.63
C PHE A 274 10.34 9.35 -5.81
N ASP A 275 10.30 9.94 -4.62
CA ASP A 275 9.10 10.04 -3.78
C ASP A 275 8.46 8.67 -3.45
N MET A 276 9.27 7.60 -3.38
CA MET A 276 8.81 6.25 -2.98
C MET A 276 8.38 6.18 -1.50
N ALA A 277 8.51 7.27 -0.75
CA ALA A 277 8.07 7.40 0.62
C ALA A 277 7.54 8.83 0.82
N GLY A 278 6.36 8.94 1.43
CA GLY A 278 5.70 10.22 1.66
C GLY A 278 5.10 10.82 0.39
N ASN A 279 4.97 12.15 0.37
CA ASN A 279 4.30 12.95 -0.66
C ASN A 279 2.83 12.54 -0.86
N VAL A 280 2.51 11.59 -1.73
CA VAL A 280 1.15 11.04 -1.85
C VAL A 280 1.18 9.52 -1.79
N TRP A 281 0.10 8.94 -1.26
CA TRP A 281 -0.14 7.52 -1.40
C TRP A 281 -0.24 7.17 -2.89
N GLU A 282 0.09 5.93 -3.21
CA GLU A 282 0.05 5.45 -4.59
C GLU A 282 -0.80 4.20 -4.71
N TRP A 283 -1.77 4.25 -5.64
CA TRP A 283 -2.55 3.09 -6.01
C TRP A 283 -1.70 1.94 -6.57
N THR A 284 -2.07 0.71 -6.19
CA THR A 284 -1.59 -0.53 -6.82
C THR A 284 -2.77 -1.35 -7.32
N GLY A 285 -2.52 -2.31 -8.21
CA GLY A 285 -3.58 -3.15 -8.81
C GLY A 285 -4.19 -4.19 -7.88
N ASP A 286 -3.57 -4.48 -6.74
CA ASP A 286 -3.87 -5.61 -5.87
C ASP A 286 -5.11 -5.34 -5.00
N TRP A 287 -5.96 -6.36 -4.81
CA TRP A 287 -6.98 -6.32 -3.75
C TRP A 287 -6.32 -6.31 -2.38
N TYR A 288 -6.83 -5.45 -1.49
CA TYR A 288 -6.39 -5.45 -0.10
C TYR A 288 -7.04 -6.59 0.66
N ASN A 289 -6.18 -7.48 1.16
CA ASN A 289 -6.59 -8.61 1.98
C ASN A 289 -5.57 -8.76 3.11
N THR A 290 -6.06 -8.72 4.35
CA THR A 290 -5.24 -8.79 5.57
C THR A 290 -4.66 -10.19 5.81
N ASN A 291 -5.23 -11.24 5.22
CA ASN A 291 -4.76 -12.61 5.31
C ASN A 291 -3.75 -12.98 4.20
N TYR A 292 -3.70 -12.23 3.10
CA TYR A 292 -2.97 -12.62 1.88
C TYR A 292 -1.52 -13.00 2.12
N TYR A 293 -0.79 -12.24 2.95
CA TYR A 293 0.63 -12.54 3.23
C TYR A 293 0.79 -13.88 3.96
N ASN A 294 -0.13 -14.24 4.86
CA ASN A 294 -0.14 -15.55 5.51
C ASN A 294 -0.47 -16.67 4.52
N GLU A 295 -1.41 -16.43 3.60
CA GLU A 295 -1.86 -17.42 2.61
C GLU A 295 -0.75 -17.81 1.63
N ILE A 296 0.05 -16.84 1.18
CA ILE A 296 1.13 -17.09 0.21
C ILE A 296 2.49 -17.35 0.84
N ALA A 297 2.64 -17.12 2.15
CA ALA A 297 3.87 -17.40 2.86
C ALA A 297 4.08 -18.91 3.00
N SER A 298 4.99 -19.45 2.19
CA SER A 298 5.42 -20.83 2.26
C SER A 298 6.95 -20.88 2.28
N PRO A 299 7.57 -21.60 3.25
CA PRO A 299 9.03 -21.77 3.27
C PRO A 299 9.60 -22.43 2.00
N ASN A 300 8.76 -23.17 1.26
CA ASN A 300 9.18 -24.04 0.16
C ASN A 300 8.63 -23.61 -1.22
N SER A 301 7.97 -22.45 -1.33
CA SER A 301 7.53 -21.93 -2.63
C SER A 301 7.77 -20.43 -2.77
N ILE A 302 8.09 -20.02 -4.00
CA ILE A 302 8.25 -18.62 -4.39
C ILE A 302 7.16 -18.33 -5.42
N VAL A 303 6.26 -17.42 -5.10
CA VAL A 303 5.23 -16.98 -6.05
C VAL A 303 5.88 -16.03 -7.06
N LYS A 304 5.75 -16.35 -8.35
CA LYS A 304 6.23 -15.51 -9.45
C LYS A 304 5.15 -14.52 -9.88
N ASN A 305 5.52 -13.25 -10.00
CA ASN A 305 4.68 -12.13 -10.42
C ASN A 305 3.29 -12.09 -9.72
N PRO A 306 3.23 -12.14 -8.37
CA PRO A 306 1.95 -12.15 -7.67
C PRO A 306 1.10 -10.92 -8.05
N LYS A 307 -0.21 -11.15 -8.22
CA LYS A 307 -1.21 -10.13 -8.60
C LYS A 307 -2.13 -9.72 -7.44
N GLY A 308 -1.78 -10.10 -6.22
CA GLY A 308 -2.58 -9.88 -5.02
C GLY A 308 -3.58 -11.00 -4.75
N ALA A 309 -4.43 -10.79 -3.74
CA ALA A 309 -5.52 -11.70 -3.43
C ALA A 309 -6.61 -11.68 -4.52
N GLU A 310 -7.38 -12.75 -4.64
CA GLU A 310 -8.51 -12.81 -5.58
C GLU A 310 -9.69 -11.92 -5.15
N ILE A 311 -9.85 -11.74 -3.83
CA ILE A 311 -10.91 -10.94 -3.22
C ILE A 311 -10.35 -9.99 -2.16
N ALA A 312 -11.01 -8.84 -1.99
CA ALA A 312 -10.74 -7.93 -0.89
C ALA A 312 -11.24 -8.52 0.45
N PHE A 313 -10.50 -8.26 1.52
CA PHE A 313 -10.89 -8.63 2.89
C PHE A 313 -10.22 -7.70 3.92
N ASN A 314 -11.04 -7.02 4.71
CA ASN A 314 -10.61 -6.21 5.84
C ASN A 314 -11.57 -6.43 7.00
N GLU A 315 -11.08 -7.00 8.10
CA GLU A 315 -11.90 -7.30 9.27
C GLU A 315 -12.53 -6.05 9.92
N ARG A 316 -11.97 -4.86 9.67
CA ARG A 316 -12.47 -3.57 10.20
C ARG A 316 -13.54 -2.94 9.32
N ASP A 317 -13.58 -3.29 8.03
CA ASP A 317 -14.57 -2.82 7.07
C ASP A 317 -14.96 -3.96 6.10
N PRO A 318 -15.79 -4.91 6.56
CA PRO A 318 -16.07 -6.13 5.79
C PRO A 318 -16.99 -5.90 4.57
N TYR A 319 -17.57 -4.71 4.42
CA TYR A 319 -18.46 -4.37 3.30
C TYR A 319 -17.73 -3.63 2.18
N ALA A 320 -16.68 -2.88 2.50
CA ALA A 320 -15.88 -2.17 1.52
C ALA A 320 -15.01 -3.13 0.69
N LYS A 321 -14.93 -2.85 -0.61
CA LYS A 321 -13.95 -3.49 -1.50
C LYS A 321 -12.79 -2.54 -1.72
N GLU A 322 -11.66 -2.87 -1.14
CA GLU A 322 -10.52 -1.97 -1.09
C GLU A 322 -9.34 -2.45 -1.93
N LYS A 323 -8.63 -1.50 -2.54
CA LYS A 323 -7.37 -1.74 -3.25
C LYS A 323 -6.21 -1.29 -2.40
N VAL A 324 -5.06 -1.93 -2.56
CA VAL A 324 -3.86 -1.60 -1.81
C VAL A 324 -3.30 -0.26 -2.28
N MET A 325 -2.93 0.59 -1.32
CA MET A 325 -2.11 1.79 -1.52
C MET A 325 -0.77 1.67 -0.76
N LYS A 326 0.30 2.22 -1.34
CA LYS A 326 1.68 2.15 -0.83
C LYS A 326 2.31 3.54 -0.72
N GLY A 327 3.41 3.63 0.04
CA GLY A 327 4.27 4.83 0.11
C GLY A 327 3.99 5.82 1.24
N GLY A 328 2.78 5.87 1.78
CA GLY A 328 2.40 6.92 2.72
C GLY A 328 2.22 8.27 2.01
N SER A 329 2.12 9.37 2.77
CA SER A 329 1.87 10.71 2.21
C SER A 329 2.44 11.82 3.09
N PHE A 330 2.27 13.07 2.66
CA PHE A 330 2.57 14.28 3.44
C PHE A 330 1.78 14.38 4.76
N LEU A 331 0.75 13.55 4.97
CA LEU A 331 0.00 13.48 6.24
C LEU A 331 0.50 12.37 7.19
N CYS A 332 1.44 11.54 6.76
CA CYS A 332 1.96 10.45 7.57
C CYS A 332 2.87 10.96 8.70
N ASN A 333 2.66 10.46 9.91
CA ASN A 333 3.46 10.76 11.10
C ASN A 333 3.62 9.50 11.95
N ALA A 334 4.78 9.31 12.56
CA ALA A 334 5.08 8.13 13.38
C ALA A 334 4.07 7.85 14.51
N SER A 335 3.42 8.89 15.07
CA SER A 335 2.42 8.76 16.15
C SER A 335 1.07 8.20 15.70
N TYR A 336 0.76 8.25 14.41
CA TYR A 336 -0.54 7.89 13.85
C TYR A 336 -0.41 6.85 12.73
N CYS A 337 0.37 7.19 11.71
CA CYS A 337 0.48 6.46 10.47
C CYS A 337 1.92 6.59 9.93
N ALA A 338 2.77 5.63 10.29
CA ALA A 338 4.17 5.56 9.84
C ALA A 338 4.30 4.84 8.48
N SER A 339 3.46 5.19 7.51
CA SER A 339 3.36 4.42 6.26
C SER A 339 4.34 4.81 5.16
N TYR A 340 5.28 5.72 5.44
CA TYR A 340 6.46 6.00 4.62
C TYR A 340 7.53 4.88 4.66
N ARG A 341 7.23 3.76 5.32
CA ARG A 341 8.06 2.53 5.33
C ARG A 341 7.75 1.69 4.10
N ILE A 342 8.74 1.01 3.55
CA ILE A 342 8.59 0.20 2.32
C ILE A 342 7.49 -0.87 2.47
N SER A 343 7.48 -1.60 3.58
CA SER A 343 6.53 -2.70 3.82
C SER A 343 5.13 -2.23 4.19
N ALA A 344 4.97 -0.95 4.57
CA ALA A 344 3.68 -0.42 4.94
C ALA A 344 2.72 -0.56 3.77
N ARG A 345 1.50 -0.97 4.07
CA ARG A 345 0.42 -1.16 3.10
C ARG A 345 -0.87 -0.75 3.78
N MET A 346 -1.65 0.09 3.14
CA MET A 346 -2.99 0.46 3.59
C MET A 346 -3.95 0.27 2.42
N ALA A 347 -5.21 0.62 2.62
CA ALA A 347 -6.24 0.42 1.62
C ALA A 347 -7.25 1.55 1.65
N THR A 348 -7.98 1.69 0.55
CA THR A 348 -9.19 2.49 0.48
C THR A 348 -10.10 1.94 -0.62
N SER A 349 -11.38 2.29 -0.55
CA SER A 349 -12.41 1.83 -1.49
C SER A 349 -12.16 2.35 -2.90
N LEU A 350 -12.71 1.65 -3.90
CA LEU A 350 -12.49 1.97 -5.32
C LEU A 350 -12.96 3.37 -5.71
N ASP A 351 -14.01 3.86 -5.05
CA ASP A 351 -14.68 5.14 -5.26
C ASP A 351 -14.12 6.27 -4.38
N SER A 352 -13.23 5.95 -3.43
CA SER A 352 -12.60 6.94 -2.58
C SER A 352 -11.51 7.70 -3.34
N SER A 353 -11.70 9.01 -3.45
CA SER A 353 -10.67 9.96 -3.87
C SER A 353 -10.22 10.77 -2.64
N LEU A 354 -8.91 11.01 -2.51
CA LEU A 354 -8.34 11.68 -1.33
C LEU A 354 -7.31 12.73 -1.77
N GLU A 355 -7.17 13.82 -1.01
CA GLU A 355 -6.21 14.90 -1.32
C GLU A 355 -4.72 14.48 -1.24
N HIS A 356 -4.46 13.27 -0.76
CA HIS A 356 -3.15 12.71 -0.45
C HIS A 356 -2.95 11.34 -1.10
N LEU A 357 -3.76 11.00 -2.12
CA LEU A 357 -3.69 9.76 -2.89
C LEU A 357 -3.62 10.08 -4.38
N GLY A 358 -2.54 9.64 -5.00
CA GLY A 358 -2.28 9.66 -6.43
C GLY A 358 -1.85 8.27 -6.90
N PHE A 359 -0.97 8.20 -7.91
CA PHE A 359 -0.48 6.95 -8.46
C PHE A 359 0.76 7.16 -9.34
N ARG A 360 1.46 6.07 -9.63
CA ARG A 360 2.46 5.97 -10.71
C ARG A 360 2.16 4.75 -11.56
N THR A 361 2.70 4.69 -12.78
CA THR A 361 2.37 3.61 -13.73
C THR A 361 3.57 2.71 -14.01
N VAL A 362 3.28 1.53 -14.57
CA VAL A 362 4.26 0.56 -15.06
C VAL A 362 3.92 0.07 -16.46
N ALA A 363 4.93 -0.38 -17.18
CA ALA A 363 4.81 -1.09 -18.45
C ALA A 363 5.74 -2.32 -18.45
N THR A 364 5.23 -3.46 -18.91
CA THR A 364 6.07 -4.64 -19.14
C THR A 364 6.66 -4.62 -20.55
N VAL A 365 7.69 -5.42 -20.79
CA VAL A 365 8.23 -5.65 -22.14
C VAL A 365 7.13 -6.06 -23.10
N ASP A 366 6.30 -7.03 -22.72
CA ASP A 366 5.18 -7.51 -23.53
C ASP A 366 4.17 -6.39 -23.87
N MET A 367 3.90 -5.47 -22.94
CA MET A 367 2.99 -4.36 -23.20
C MET A 367 3.55 -3.42 -24.28
N LEU A 368 4.85 -3.14 -24.25
CA LEU A 368 5.50 -2.23 -25.19
C LEU A 368 5.69 -2.86 -26.57
N GLN A 369 5.92 -4.18 -26.63
CA GLN A 369 6.08 -4.91 -27.89
C GLN A 369 4.74 -5.14 -28.61
N ASN A 370 3.65 -5.38 -27.88
CA ASN A 370 2.33 -5.59 -28.46
C ASN A 370 1.58 -4.28 -28.81
N ALA A 371 2.15 -3.12 -28.47
CA ALA A 371 1.59 -1.80 -28.79
C ALA A 371 2.14 -1.21 -30.10
N GLN A 372 3.15 -1.85 -30.70
CA GLN A 372 3.69 -1.55 -32.04
C GLN A 372 2.96 -2.38 -33.10
#